data_AF-A0A150GF60-F1
#
_entry.id   AF-A0A150GF60-F1
#
_cell.length_a   1.000
_cell.length_b   1.000
_cell.length_c   1.000
_cell.angle_alpha   90.00
_cell.angle_beta   90.00
_cell.angle_gamma   90.00
#
_symmetry.space_group_name_H-M   'P 1'
#
loop_
_entity.id
_entity.type
_entity.pdbx_description
1 polymer ?
#
loop_
_entity_poly.entity_id
_entity_poly.type
_entity_poly.pdbx_seq_one_letter_code
_entity_poly.pdbx_strand_id
1 'polypeptide(L)'
;MAQECYSGVHMRLYVPIGIAAVVLVCLAPPLGLFAVLWRSRQRLDEPRVQQQYGFLYMRYKSRFFWWESVLMLEELALVAVEVFGRGLPAVSHHILLMLAAFILVSMVNMACAPTRSRLVGLLEFLSMGVLGLTVTLSLYFVVGTELISSGVQGFLGVLIVFINVALLFTLLLAVLMKSWPSVRTKSFKLWQGASKRLNGPCFGGAN
;
A
#
# COMPACT_ATOMS: atom_id res chain seq x y z
N MET A 1 -0.19 35.46 11.25
CA MET A 1 -1.61 35.89 11.23
C MET A 1 -2.46 34.66 11.49
N ALA A 2 -3.02 34.51 12.69
CA ALA A 2 -3.91 33.41 13.02
C ALA A 2 -5.32 33.79 12.53
N GLN A 3 -5.70 33.30 11.34
CA GLN A 3 -7.10 33.36 10.93
C GLN A 3 -7.88 32.30 11.71
N GLU A 4 -9.04 32.68 12.21
CA GLU A 4 -9.97 31.74 12.83
C GLU A 4 -10.42 30.68 11.82
N CYS A 5 -10.23 29.41 12.18
CA CYS A 5 -10.71 28.29 11.40
C CYS A 5 -12.24 28.32 11.35
N TYR A 6 -12.80 28.15 10.15
CA TYR A 6 -14.24 28.14 9.88
C TYR A 6 -14.99 29.47 10.11
N SER A 7 -14.30 30.61 10.20
CA SER A 7 -14.95 31.93 10.22
C SER A 7 -14.57 32.80 9.01
N GLY A 8 -15.47 33.71 8.62
CA GLY A 8 -15.26 34.69 7.55
C GLY A 8 -14.88 34.10 6.19
N VAL A 9 -13.73 34.55 5.65
CA VAL A 9 -13.22 34.19 4.30
C VAL A 9 -12.79 32.71 4.22
N HIS A 10 -12.36 32.11 5.34
CA HIS A 10 -11.94 30.71 5.39
C HIS A 10 -13.09 29.76 5.02
N MET A 11 -14.29 30.00 5.57
CA MET A 11 -15.46 29.16 5.33
C MET A 11 -16.05 29.34 3.93
N ARG A 12 -16.10 30.58 3.41
CA ARG A 12 -16.73 30.86 2.10
C ARG A 12 -15.83 30.55 0.91
N LEU A 13 -14.52 30.71 1.03
CA LEU A 13 -13.60 30.58 -0.11
C LEU A 13 -12.74 29.32 -0.01
N TYR A 14 -12.07 29.09 1.12
CA TYR A 14 -11.07 28.01 1.22
C TYR A 14 -11.67 26.63 1.46
N VAL A 15 -12.77 26.51 2.21
CA VAL A 15 -13.48 25.23 2.38
C VAL A 15 -14.00 24.64 1.06
N PRO A 16 -14.75 25.37 0.20
CA PRO A 16 -15.21 24.79 -1.07
C PRO A 16 -14.06 24.48 -2.03
N ILE A 17 -13.00 25.30 -2.06
CA ILE A 17 -11.79 24.99 -2.83
C ILE A 17 -11.11 23.73 -2.31
N GLY A 18 -11.00 23.57 -0.99
CA GLY A 18 -10.47 22.37 -0.35
C GLY A 18 -11.29 21.12 -0.66
N ILE A 19 -12.62 21.21 -0.58
CA ILE A 19 -13.53 20.11 -0.95
C ILE A 19 -13.36 19.77 -2.43
N ALA A 20 -13.35 20.77 -3.32
CA ALA A 20 -13.15 20.54 -4.75
C ALA A 20 -11.80 19.89 -5.03
N ALA A 21 -10.73 20.34 -4.36
CA ALA A 21 -9.39 19.76 -4.48
C ALA A 21 -9.34 18.32 -3.97
N VAL A 22 -9.95 18.00 -2.83
CA VAL A 22 -10.03 16.62 -2.32
C VAL A 22 -10.81 15.74 -3.29
N VAL A 23 -11.96 16.20 -3.80
CA VAL A 23 -12.76 15.42 -4.76
C VAL A 23 -11.98 15.21 -6.05
N LEU A 24 -11.40 16.25 -6.64
CA LEU A 24 -10.65 16.13 -7.89
C LEU A 24 -9.37 15.32 -7.74
N VAL A 25 -8.60 15.52 -6.68
CA VAL A 25 -7.28 14.90 -6.54
C VAL A 25 -7.38 13.51 -5.94
N CYS A 26 -8.29 13.27 -4.99
CA CYS A 26 -8.39 11.98 -4.30
C CYS A 26 -9.38 11.02 -4.98
N LEU A 27 -10.49 11.48 -5.56
CA LEU A 27 -11.46 10.60 -6.22
C LEU A 27 -11.19 10.41 -7.72
N ALA A 28 -10.52 11.36 -8.40
CA ALA A 28 -10.23 11.16 -9.83
C ALA A 28 -9.29 9.98 -10.11
N PRO A 29 -8.24 9.68 -9.31
CA PRO A 29 -7.42 8.50 -9.54
C PRO A 29 -8.18 7.17 -9.48
N PRO A 30 -8.94 6.84 -8.41
CA PRO A 30 -9.67 5.56 -8.35
C PRO A 30 -10.75 5.46 -9.43
N LEU A 31 -11.47 6.55 -9.69
CA LEU A 31 -12.52 6.59 -10.72
C LEU A 31 -11.96 6.53 -12.14
N GLY A 32 -10.86 7.23 -12.40
CA GLY A 32 -10.17 7.23 -13.69
C GLY A 32 -9.63 5.83 -14.00
N LEU A 33 -8.97 5.20 -13.03
CA LEU A 33 -8.50 3.83 -13.15
C LEU A 33 -9.67 2.86 -13.40
N PHE A 34 -10.75 2.99 -12.64
CA PHE A 34 -11.95 2.18 -12.81
C PHE A 34 -12.53 2.33 -14.22
N ALA A 35 -12.67 3.58 -14.70
CA ALA A 35 -13.23 3.88 -16.01
C ALA A 35 -12.36 3.31 -17.15
N VAL A 36 -11.03 3.43 -17.05
CA VAL A 36 -10.09 2.89 -18.04
C VAL A 36 -10.17 1.36 -18.11
N LEU A 37 -10.18 0.70 -16.94
CA LEU A 37 -10.30 -0.76 -16.86
C LEU A 37 -11.68 -1.25 -17.33
N TRP A 38 -12.75 -0.53 -16.96
CA TRP A 38 -14.11 -0.85 -17.39
C TRP A 38 -14.28 -0.73 -18.90
N ARG A 39 -13.73 0.32 -19.51
CA ARG A 39 -13.76 0.52 -20.96
C ARG A 39 -12.93 -0.51 -21.71
N SER A 40 -11.82 -0.95 -21.12
CA SER A 40 -10.90 -1.93 -21.72
C SER A 40 -11.25 -3.38 -21.37
N ARG A 41 -12.38 -3.64 -20.69
CA ARG A 41 -12.72 -4.96 -20.13
C ARG A 41 -12.77 -6.11 -21.15
N GLN A 42 -13.09 -5.81 -22.41
CA GLN A 42 -13.15 -6.82 -23.48
C GLN A 42 -11.80 -7.03 -24.20
N ARG A 43 -10.79 -6.19 -23.91
CA ARG A 43 -9.45 -6.23 -24.52
C ARG A 43 -8.35 -6.43 -23.47
N LEU A 44 -8.72 -6.88 -22.27
CA LEU A 44 -7.77 -7.12 -21.17
C LEU A 44 -6.70 -8.15 -21.58
N ASP A 45 -7.04 -9.14 -22.39
CA ASP A 45 -6.11 -10.18 -22.83
C ASP A 45 -5.18 -9.74 -23.97
N GLU A 46 -5.33 -8.52 -24.50
CA GLU A 46 -4.53 -8.03 -25.61
C GLU A 46 -3.14 -7.56 -25.11
N PRO A 47 -2.02 -7.98 -25.76
CA PRO A 47 -0.66 -7.73 -25.27
C PRO A 47 -0.34 -6.24 -25.10
N ARG A 48 -0.93 -5.36 -25.92
CA ARG A 48 -0.76 -3.90 -25.79
C ARG A 48 -1.37 -3.37 -24.49
N VAL A 49 -2.54 -3.87 -24.11
CA VAL A 49 -3.23 -3.50 -22.86
C VAL A 49 -2.54 -4.12 -21.66
N GLN A 50 -2.04 -5.35 -21.77
CA GLN A 50 -1.21 -5.98 -20.74
C GLN A 50 0.07 -5.20 -20.46
N GLN A 51 0.74 -4.68 -21.49
CA GLN A 51 1.98 -3.95 -21.30
C GLN A 51 1.76 -2.58 -20.64
N GLN A 52 0.62 -1.93 -20.89
CA GLN A 52 0.28 -0.62 -20.32
C GLN A 52 -0.38 -0.71 -18.94
N TYR A 53 -1.34 -1.62 -18.77
CA TYR A 53 -2.21 -1.70 -17.59
C TYR A 53 -2.05 -3.00 -16.80
N GLY A 54 -1.22 -3.95 -17.27
CA GLY A 54 -1.06 -5.26 -16.63
C GLY A 54 -0.64 -5.19 -15.17
N PHE A 55 0.14 -4.17 -14.78
CA PHE A 55 0.50 -3.95 -13.37
C PHE A 55 -0.73 -3.86 -12.45
N LEU A 56 -1.82 -3.24 -12.94
CA LEU A 56 -3.01 -2.92 -12.15
C LEU A 56 -3.93 -4.11 -11.94
N TYR A 57 -3.97 -5.07 -12.88
CA TYR A 57 -4.93 -6.18 -12.81
C TYR A 57 -4.31 -7.58 -12.82
N MET A 58 -3.07 -7.77 -13.29
CA MET A 58 -2.45 -9.10 -13.39
C MET A 58 -2.23 -9.77 -12.02
N ARG A 59 -2.14 -8.98 -10.94
CA ARG A 59 -2.01 -9.50 -9.57
C ARG A 59 -3.32 -10.13 -9.06
N TYR A 60 -4.45 -9.74 -9.63
CA TYR A 60 -5.78 -10.17 -9.21
C TYR A 60 -6.33 -11.30 -10.09
N LYS A 61 -7.35 -12.00 -9.59
CA LYS A 61 -8.12 -12.96 -10.40
C LYS A 61 -8.94 -12.16 -11.44
N SER A 62 -9.19 -12.73 -12.63
CA SER A 62 -9.95 -12.02 -13.70
C SER A 62 -11.32 -11.48 -13.25
N ARG A 63 -11.96 -12.12 -12.26
CA ARG A 63 -13.24 -11.64 -11.69
C ARG A 63 -13.11 -10.29 -10.94
N PHE A 64 -11.92 -9.99 -10.43
CA PHE A 64 -11.59 -8.83 -9.59
C PHE A 64 -10.67 -7.83 -10.32
N PHE A 65 -10.83 -7.65 -11.63
CA PHE A 65 -9.97 -6.76 -12.42
C PHE A 65 -9.99 -5.29 -11.96
N TRP A 66 -11.08 -4.84 -11.33
CA TRP A 66 -11.30 -3.49 -10.82
C TRP A 66 -10.87 -3.30 -9.35
N TRP A 67 -10.29 -4.34 -8.74
CA TRP A 67 -9.99 -4.35 -7.31
C TRP A 67 -8.98 -3.28 -6.89
N GLU A 68 -8.05 -2.92 -7.78
CA GLU A 68 -7.10 -1.83 -7.51
C GLU A 68 -7.81 -0.50 -7.19
N SER A 69 -8.91 -0.20 -7.89
CA SER A 69 -9.73 0.98 -7.58
C SER A 69 -10.41 0.87 -6.21
N VAL A 70 -10.78 -0.34 -5.77
CA VAL A 70 -11.36 -0.57 -4.44
C VAL A 70 -10.34 -0.32 -3.35
N LEU A 71 -9.12 -0.84 -3.50
CA LEU A 71 -8.03 -0.61 -2.55
C LEU A 71 -7.75 0.88 -2.38
N MET A 72 -7.70 1.63 -3.48
CA MET A 72 -7.52 3.09 -3.42
C MET A 72 -8.68 3.79 -2.69
N LEU A 73 -9.92 3.33 -2.86
CA LEU A 73 -11.07 3.88 -2.14
C LEU A 73 -11.06 3.52 -0.65
N GLU A 74 -10.62 2.31 -0.30
CA GLU A 74 -10.45 1.88 1.09
C GLU A 74 -9.36 2.70 1.79
N GLU A 75 -8.21 2.91 1.15
CA GLU A 75 -7.15 3.79 1.65
C GLU A 75 -7.66 5.22 1.84
N LEU A 76 -8.40 5.75 0.87
CA LEU A 76 -9.01 7.08 0.97
C LEU A 76 -10.00 7.16 2.15
N ALA A 77 -10.80 6.12 2.39
CA ALA A 77 -11.71 6.06 3.51
C ALA A 77 -10.98 6.05 4.85
N LEU A 78 -9.88 5.31 4.98
CA LEU A 78 -9.06 5.30 6.20
C LEU A 78 -8.43 6.68 6.46
N VAL A 79 -7.87 7.32 5.43
CA VAL A 79 -7.33 8.69 5.53
C VAL A 79 -8.43 9.68 5.91
N ALA A 80 -9.63 9.55 5.33
CA ALA A 80 -10.76 10.41 5.69
C ALA A 80 -11.13 10.25 7.17
N VAL A 81 -11.25 9.03 7.68
CA VAL A 81 -11.53 8.75 9.10
C VAL A 81 -10.45 9.35 9.99
N GLU A 82 -9.17 9.24 9.60
CA GLU A 82 -8.06 9.81 10.34
C GLU A 82 -8.07 11.35 10.36
N VAL A 83 -8.38 11.99 9.23
CA VAL A 83 -8.42 13.46 9.12
C VAL A 83 -9.61 14.03 9.88
N PHE A 84 -10.81 13.50 9.66
CA PHE A 84 -12.03 13.96 10.34
C PHE A 84 -12.04 13.57 11.82
N GLY A 85 -11.42 12.45 12.17
CA GLY A 85 -11.32 11.97 13.54
C GLY A 85 -10.53 12.91 14.47
N ARG A 86 -9.59 13.71 13.94
CA ARG A 86 -8.88 14.76 14.70
C ARG A 86 -9.80 15.87 15.22
N GLY A 87 -11.00 16.03 14.64
CA GLY A 87 -11.99 17.00 15.09
C GLY A 87 -12.82 16.54 16.30
N LEU A 88 -12.69 15.29 16.74
CA LEU A 88 -13.43 14.76 17.88
C LEU A 88 -12.82 15.25 19.20
N PRO A 89 -13.64 15.59 20.21
CA PRO A 89 -13.17 16.15 21.48
C PRO A 89 -12.39 15.13 22.34
N ALA A 90 -12.55 13.83 22.08
CA ALA A 90 -11.91 12.77 22.83
C ALA A 90 -11.05 11.89 21.92
N VAL A 91 -9.74 11.86 22.18
CA VAL A 91 -8.75 11.12 21.39
C VAL A 91 -9.05 9.62 21.35
N SER A 92 -9.62 9.06 22.42
CA SER A 92 -10.02 7.65 22.48
C SER A 92 -11.09 7.29 21.44
N HIS A 93 -12.04 8.19 21.17
CA HIS A 93 -13.10 7.94 20.17
C HIS A 93 -12.53 7.93 18.76
N HIS A 94 -11.57 8.81 18.46
CA HIS A 94 -10.88 8.85 17.17
C HIS A 94 -10.18 7.52 16.87
N ILE A 95 -9.38 7.00 17.81
CA ILE A 95 -8.62 5.76 17.59
C ILE A 95 -9.54 4.55 17.48
N LEU A 96 -10.63 4.50 18.27
CA LEU A 96 -11.62 3.44 18.17
C LEU A 96 -12.34 3.45 16.81
N LEU A 97 -12.68 4.63 16.28
CA LEU A 97 -13.25 4.78 14.94
C LEU A 97 -12.26 4.35 13.85
N MET A 98 -10.99 4.75 13.97
CA MET A 98 -9.93 4.32 13.04
C MET A 98 -9.76 2.80 13.08
N LEU A 99 -9.72 2.19 14.27
CA LEU A 99 -9.62 0.75 14.44
C LEU A 99 -10.84 0.03 13.84
N ALA A 100 -12.05 0.52 14.06
CA ALA A 100 -13.26 -0.04 13.49
C ALA A 100 -13.25 0.03 11.94
N ALA A 101 -12.84 1.16 11.37
CA ALA A 101 -12.70 1.32 9.93
C ALA A 101 -11.63 0.37 9.36
N PHE A 102 -10.48 0.26 10.02
CA PHE A 102 -9.42 -0.67 9.64
C PHE A 102 -9.86 -2.13 9.67
N ILE A 103 -10.60 -2.55 10.71
CA ILE A 103 -11.16 -3.90 10.82
C ILE A 103 -12.15 -4.15 9.68
N LEU A 104 -13.03 -3.20 9.37
CA LEU A 104 -13.98 -3.31 8.26
C LEU A 104 -13.27 -3.51 6.92
N VAL A 105 -12.30 -2.66 6.60
CA VAL A 105 -11.48 -2.76 5.38
C VAL A 105 -10.73 -4.10 5.33
N SER A 106 -10.14 -4.53 6.44
CA SER A 106 -9.43 -5.80 6.52
C SER A 106 -10.37 -7.00 6.29
N MET A 107 -11.59 -6.96 6.84
CA MET A 107 -12.60 -8.00 6.62
C MET A 107 -13.03 -8.08 5.15
N VAL A 108 -13.27 -6.94 4.50
CA VAL A 108 -13.64 -6.88 3.08
C VAL A 108 -12.53 -7.49 2.21
N ASN A 109 -11.28 -7.12 2.46
CA ASN A 109 -10.13 -7.65 1.74
C ASN A 109 -9.98 -9.17 1.94
N MET A 110 -10.13 -9.66 3.17
CA MET A 110 -10.01 -11.08 3.48
C MET A 110 -11.15 -11.90 2.88
N ALA A 111 -12.38 -11.38 2.92
CA ALA A 111 -13.55 -12.04 2.36
C ALA A 111 -13.48 -12.14 0.83
N CYS A 112 -12.95 -11.11 0.17
CA CYS A 112 -12.86 -11.09 -1.29
C CYS A 112 -11.65 -11.88 -1.82
N ALA A 113 -10.56 -11.95 -1.04
CA ALA A 113 -9.31 -12.66 -1.38
C ALA A 113 -8.95 -12.49 -2.88
N PRO A 114 -8.75 -11.24 -3.34
CA PRO A 114 -8.71 -10.87 -4.75
C PRO A 114 -7.45 -11.35 -5.46
N THR A 115 -6.37 -11.60 -4.71
CA THR A 115 -5.05 -11.94 -5.24
C THR A 115 -4.99 -13.35 -5.83
N ARG A 116 -4.24 -13.48 -6.93
CA ARG A 116 -4.11 -14.75 -7.66
C ARG A 116 -3.13 -15.72 -6.98
N SER A 117 -2.03 -15.21 -6.44
CA SER A 117 -0.98 -16.05 -5.85
C SER A 117 -1.15 -16.20 -4.34
N ARG A 118 -1.12 -17.45 -3.86
CA ARG A 118 -1.24 -17.78 -2.42
C ARG A 118 -0.18 -17.10 -1.55
N LEU A 119 1.05 -16.97 -2.05
CA LEU A 119 2.13 -16.32 -1.32
C LEU A 119 1.81 -14.83 -1.08
N VAL A 120 1.36 -14.10 -2.11
CA VAL A 120 0.98 -12.69 -1.96
C VAL A 120 -0.22 -12.55 -1.02
N GLY A 121 -1.23 -13.43 -1.13
CA GLY A 121 -2.36 -13.42 -0.20
C GLY A 121 -1.96 -13.67 1.26
N LEU A 122 -1.00 -14.58 1.51
CA LEU A 122 -0.45 -14.80 2.86
C LEU A 122 0.31 -13.57 3.37
N LEU A 123 1.11 -12.94 2.51
CA LEU A 123 1.82 -11.71 2.87
C LEU A 123 0.86 -10.56 3.17
N GLU A 124 -0.20 -10.42 2.38
CA GLU A 124 -1.28 -9.44 2.63
C GLU A 124 -1.95 -9.70 3.99
N PHE A 125 -2.28 -10.95 4.30
CA PHE A 125 -2.84 -11.33 5.60
C PHE A 125 -1.89 -10.99 6.76
N LEU A 126 -0.61 -11.36 6.65
CA LEU A 126 0.40 -11.05 7.66
C LEU A 126 0.58 -9.54 7.85
N SER A 127 0.62 -8.78 6.75
CA SER A 127 0.72 -7.32 6.78
C SER A 127 -0.51 -6.69 7.46
N MET A 128 -1.73 -7.10 7.11
CA MET A 128 -2.95 -6.61 7.77
C MET A 128 -2.97 -6.98 9.25
N GLY A 129 -2.56 -8.20 9.61
CA GLY A 129 -2.47 -8.63 11.01
C GLY A 129 -1.49 -7.78 11.83
N VAL A 130 -0.28 -7.54 11.32
CA VAL A 130 0.73 -6.71 11.98
C VAL A 130 0.30 -5.24 12.08
N LEU A 131 -0.33 -4.69 11.03
CA LEU A 131 -0.89 -3.34 11.07
C LEU A 131 -2.00 -3.23 12.12
N GLY A 132 -2.92 -4.20 12.18
CA GLY A 132 -3.98 -4.24 13.19
C GLY A 132 -3.44 -4.35 14.61
N LEU A 133 -2.42 -5.17 14.83
CA LEU A 133 -1.71 -5.25 16.12
C LEU A 133 -1.05 -3.92 16.46
N THR A 134 -0.38 -3.28 15.50
CA THR A 134 0.30 -1.99 15.71
C THR A 134 -0.69 -0.91 16.12
N VAL A 135 -1.84 -0.80 15.44
CA VAL A 135 -2.90 0.15 15.80
C VAL A 135 -3.46 -0.17 17.19
N THR A 136 -3.70 -1.44 17.49
CA THR A 136 -4.21 -1.86 18.81
C THR A 136 -3.22 -1.55 19.93
N LEU A 137 -1.92 -1.81 19.74
CA LEU A 137 -0.88 -1.48 20.70
C LEU A 137 -0.71 0.04 20.86
N SER A 138 -0.89 0.81 19.80
CA SER A 138 -0.83 2.28 19.84
C SER A 138 -1.95 2.89 20.71
N LEU A 139 -3.11 2.23 20.84
CA LEU A 139 -4.19 2.68 21.71
C LEU A 139 -3.76 2.71 23.19
N TYR A 140 -2.91 1.77 23.62
CA TYR A 140 -2.39 1.74 25.00
C TYR A 140 -1.52 2.96 25.32
N PHE A 141 -0.81 3.52 24.34
CA PHE A 141 -0.05 4.75 24.52
C PHE A 141 -0.95 5.97 24.76
N VAL A 142 -2.14 5.98 24.18
CA VAL A 142 -3.06 7.13 24.26
C VAL A 142 -3.94 7.06 25.51
N VAL A 143 -4.38 5.87 25.91
CA VAL A 143 -5.27 5.69 27.07
C VAL A 143 -4.47 5.49 28.38
N GLY A 144 -3.25 4.97 28.31
CA GLY A 144 -2.51 4.45 29.45
C GLY A 144 -1.52 5.42 30.12
N THR A 145 -1.47 6.69 29.76
CA THR A 145 -0.45 7.64 30.29
C THR A 145 -0.47 7.79 31.81
N GLU A 146 -1.60 7.49 32.47
CA GLU A 146 -1.74 7.54 33.94
C GLU A 146 -1.73 6.13 34.60
N LEU A 147 -1.89 5.05 33.82
CA LEU A 147 -2.04 3.68 34.35
C LEU A 147 -0.81 2.77 34.13
N ILE A 148 0.07 3.12 33.18
CA ILE A 148 1.15 2.24 32.73
C ILE A 148 2.49 2.76 33.26
N SER A 149 3.24 1.89 33.95
CA SER A 149 4.61 2.18 34.38
C SER A 149 5.50 2.52 33.17
N SER A 150 6.42 3.48 33.33
CA SER A 150 7.35 3.94 32.28
C SER A 150 8.12 2.80 31.62
N GLY A 151 8.44 1.74 32.37
CA GLY A 151 9.10 0.54 31.85
C GLY A 151 8.24 -0.25 30.85
N VAL A 152 6.93 -0.35 31.09
CA VAL A 152 5.99 -1.08 30.22
C VAL A 152 5.74 -0.29 28.93
N GLN A 153 5.63 1.03 29.01
CA GLN A 153 5.50 1.89 27.83
C GLN A 153 6.72 1.77 26.91
N GLY A 154 7.94 1.79 27.46
CA GLY A 154 9.17 1.58 26.69
C GLY A 154 9.21 0.20 26.02
N PHE A 155 8.83 -0.85 26.75
CA PHE A 155 8.75 -2.21 26.19
C PHE A 155 7.75 -2.31 25.03
N LEU A 156 6.54 -1.76 25.19
CA LEU A 156 5.53 -1.74 24.12
C LEU A 156 6.03 -1.03 22.86
N GLY A 157 6.77 0.07 23.02
CA GLY A 157 7.35 0.81 21.89
C GLY A 157 8.38 -0.01 21.12
N VAL A 158 9.31 -0.64 21.85
CA VAL A 158 10.31 -1.54 21.25
C VAL A 158 9.64 -2.73 20.56
N LEU A 159 8.60 -3.29 21.17
CA LEU A 159 7.83 -4.41 20.61
C LEU A 159 7.15 -4.02 19.29
N ILE A 160 6.51 -2.85 19.21
CA ILE A 160 5.90 -2.35 17.98
C ILE A 160 6.94 -2.24 16.86
N VAL A 161 8.08 -1.60 17.14
CA VAL A 161 9.15 -1.42 16.16
C VAL A 161 9.68 -2.78 15.69
N PHE A 162 9.93 -3.68 16.64
CA PHE A 162 10.43 -5.02 16.34
C PHE A 162 9.49 -5.80 15.41
N ILE A 163 8.18 -5.83 15.70
CA ILE A 163 7.20 -6.56 14.88
C ILE A 163 7.14 -5.99 13.46
N ASN A 164 7.14 -4.66 13.30
CA ASN A 164 7.08 -4.02 11.99
C ASN A 164 8.37 -4.25 11.18
N VAL A 165 9.54 -4.17 11.83
CA VAL A 165 10.83 -4.45 11.18
C VAL A 165 10.93 -5.93 10.78
N ALA A 166 10.48 -6.84 11.63
CA ALA A 166 10.44 -8.27 11.31
C ALA A 166 9.54 -8.57 10.09
N LEU A 167 8.36 -7.94 10.01
CA LEU A 167 7.49 -8.04 8.84
C LEU A 167 8.20 -7.53 7.58
N LEU A 168 8.78 -6.32 7.62
CA LEU A 168 9.50 -5.73 6.49
C LEU A 168 10.64 -6.65 6.02
N PHE A 169 11.43 -7.18 6.96
CA PHE A 169 12.50 -8.12 6.66
C PHE A 169 11.97 -9.39 5.99
N THR A 170 10.86 -9.95 6.48
CA THR A 170 10.21 -11.13 5.90
C THR A 170 9.73 -10.87 4.47
N LEU A 171 9.12 -9.69 4.22
CA LEU A 171 8.69 -9.27 2.88
C LEU A 171 9.89 -9.14 1.93
N LEU A 172 10.96 -8.48 2.37
CA LEU A 172 12.18 -8.32 1.59
C LEU A 172 12.82 -9.67 1.24
N LEU A 173 12.94 -10.57 2.22
CA LEU A 173 13.46 -11.92 1.98
C LEU A 173 12.58 -12.70 1.00
N ALA A 174 11.26 -12.65 1.14
CA ALA A 174 10.35 -13.32 0.22
C ALA A 174 10.50 -12.81 -1.23
N VAL A 175 10.63 -11.50 -1.41
CA VAL A 175 10.87 -10.88 -2.71
C VAL A 175 12.24 -11.24 -3.27
N LEU A 176 13.29 -11.19 -2.43
CA LEU A 176 14.65 -11.56 -2.80
C LEU A 176 14.71 -13.01 -3.23
N MET A 177 14.24 -13.96 -2.42
CA MET A 177 14.24 -15.39 -2.73
C MET A 177 13.51 -15.69 -4.04
N LYS A 178 12.39 -15.01 -4.32
CA LYS A 178 11.64 -15.18 -5.56
C LYS A 178 12.35 -14.59 -6.79
N SER A 179 13.01 -13.44 -6.61
CA SER A 179 13.68 -12.72 -7.70
C SER A 179 15.09 -13.24 -7.98
N TRP A 180 15.75 -13.81 -6.97
CA TRP A 180 17.13 -14.31 -6.99
C TRP A 180 17.43 -15.28 -8.12
N PRO A 181 16.64 -16.35 -8.38
CA PRO A 181 16.92 -17.26 -9.49
C PRO A 181 16.83 -16.56 -10.85
N SER A 182 15.90 -15.62 -11.05
CA SER A 182 15.77 -14.89 -12.31
C SER A 182 16.96 -13.94 -12.53
N VAL A 183 17.38 -13.22 -11.48
CA VAL A 183 18.54 -12.33 -11.49
C VAL A 183 19.83 -13.12 -11.70
N ARG A 184 20.02 -14.23 -10.99
CA ARG A 184 21.20 -15.11 -11.15
C ARG A 184 21.33 -15.61 -12.58
N THR A 185 20.23 -16.01 -13.22
CA THR A 185 20.27 -16.53 -14.59
C THR A 185 20.55 -15.43 -15.61
N LYS A 186 19.99 -14.22 -15.43
CA LYS A 186 20.30 -13.06 -16.29
C LYS A 186 21.74 -12.58 -16.12
N SER A 187 22.23 -12.46 -14.88
CA SER A 187 23.63 -12.11 -14.60
C SER A 187 24.61 -13.15 -15.15
N PHE A 188 24.28 -14.45 -15.04
CA PHE A 188 25.13 -15.50 -15.62
C PHE A 188 25.18 -15.43 -17.15
N LYS A 189 24.05 -15.16 -17.83
CA LYS A 189 24.02 -14.93 -19.28
C LYS A 189 24.77 -13.67 -19.71
N LEU A 190 24.66 -12.58 -18.95
CA LEU A 190 25.43 -11.36 -19.20
C LEU A 190 26.94 -11.58 -19.01
N TRP A 191 27.33 -12.32 -17.96
CA TRP A 191 28.72 -12.68 -17.72
C TRP A 191 29.30 -13.59 -18.81
N GLN A 192 28.55 -14.59 -19.28
CA GLN A 192 28.95 -15.41 -20.43
C GLN A 192 29.04 -14.60 -21.74
N GLY A 193 28.12 -13.66 -21.96
CA GLY A 193 28.16 -12.75 -23.12
C GLY A 193 29.35 -11.80 -23.10
N ALA A 194 29.69 -11.25 -21.93
CA ALA A 194 30.87 -10.42 -21.74
C ALA A 194 32.17 -11.22 -21.90
N SER A 195 32.24 -12.43 -21.32
CA SER A 195 33.40 -13.32 -21.45
C SER A 195 33.65 -13.75 -22.90
N LYS A 196 32.61 -14.06 -23.68
CA LYS A 196 32.75 -14.36 -25.12
C LYS A 196 33.19 -13.16 -25.96
N ARG A 197 32.86 -11.93 -25.57
CA ARG A 197 33.34 -10.70 -26.25
C ARG A 197 34.78 -10.37 -25.91
N LEU A 198 35.24 -10.69 -24.70
CA LEU A 198 36.63 -10.53 -24.27
C LEU A 198 37.56 -11.62 -24.83
N ASN A 199 37.05 -12.85 -25.02
CA ASN A 199 37.81 -13.98 -25.60
C ASN A 199 37.49 -14.22 -27.09
N GLY A 200 36.76 -13.32 -27.75
CA GLY A 200 36.52 -13.39 -29.18
C GLY A 200 37.83 -13.11 -29.94
N PRO A 201 38.14 -13.85 -31.02
CA PRO A 201 39.40 -13.67 -31.73
C PRO A 201 39.49 -12.25 -32.30
N CYS A 202 40.41 -11.44 -31.77
CA CYS A 202 40.96 -10.31 -32.51
C CYS A 202 41.52 -10.88 -33.82
N PHE A 203 40.84 -10.55 -34.92
CA PHE A 203 41.29 -10.64 -36.30
C PHE A 203 42.75 -11.11 -36.47
N GLY A 204 42.92 -12.42 -36.68
CA GLY A 204 44.04 -12.92 -37.46
C GLY A 204 43.71 -12.67 -38.93
N GLY A 205 44.56 -11.92 -39.64
CA GLY A 205 44.48 -11.79 -41.09
C GLY A 205 44.79 -10.38 -41.62
N ALA A 206 46.06 -9.99 -41.58
CA ALA A 206 46.67 -9.11 -42.58
C ALA A 206 48.20 -9.29 -42.49
N ASN A 207 48.70 -10.25 -43.26
CA ASN A 207 50.01 -10.24 -43.95
C ASN A 207 50.06 -11.45 -44.89
#